data_AF-A0A963R724-F1
#
_entry.id   AF-A0A963R724-F1
#
_cell.length_a   1.000
_cell.length_b   1.000
_cell.length_c   1.000
_cell.angle_alpha   90.00
_cell.angle_beta   90.00
_cell.angle_gamma   90.00
#
_symmetry.space_group_name_H-M   'P 1'
#
loop_
_entity.id
_entity.type
_entity.pdbx_description
1 polymer ?
#
loop_
_entity_poly.entity_id
_entity_poly.type
_entity_poly.pdbx_seq_one_letter_code
_entity_poly.pdbx_strand_id
1 'polypeptide(L)'
;MSDDPRQNRYTYEHSGVSIAAGNALVKAIAPLAKSTARPGADADLGGFGGFFDLKAAGYTDPLLVAANDGVGTKVKLAIEHDRHDRIGIDLVAMCVNDLIVQGAEPLLFLDYFATGKLDNGVAERVVAGIAEGCRMAGCALFGGETAEMPGMY
;
A
#
# COMPACT_ATOMS: atom_id res chain seq x y z
N MET A 1 -49.42 5.91 -3.22
CA MET A 1 -47.97 5.99 -2.98
C MET A 1 -47.35 4.93 -3.87
N SER A 2 -46.74 5.36 -4.97
CA SER A 2 -46.16 4.49 -6.00
C SER A 2 -44.75 4.10 -5.58
N ASP A 3 -44.55 2.85 -5.19
CA ASP A 3 -43.23 2.24 -5.11
C ASP A 3 -42.67 2.14 -6.53
N ASP A 4 -41.70 3.00 -6.87
CA ASP A 4 -40.93 2.90 -8.10
C ASP A 4 -39.82 1.84 -7.91
N PRO A 5 -39.86 0.69 -8.61
CA PRO A 5 -38.86 -0.36 -8.47
C PRO A 5 -37.45 0.07 -8.92
N ARG A 6 -37.27 1.29 -9.45
CA ARG A 6 -35.96 1.88 -9.78
C ARG A 6 -35.27 2.57 -8.59
N GLN A 7 -35.97 2.82 -7.47
CA GLN A 7 -35.38 3.55 -6.32
C GLN A 7 -34.50 2.70 -5.40
N ASN A 8 -34.47 1.38 -5.56
CA ASN A 8 -33.73 0.49 -4.66
C ASN A 8 -32.71 -0.40 -5.39
N ARG A 9 -31.88 0.21 -6.24
CA ARG A 9 -30.70 -0.49 -6.79
C ARG A 9 -29.57 -0.43 -5.77
N TYR A 10 -29.27 -1.57 -5.14
CA TYR A 10 -28.05 -1.74 -4.36
C TYR A 10 -26.85 -1.59 -5.29
N THR A 11 -26.11 -0.48 -5.15
CA THR A 11 -24.84 -0.28 -5.84
C THR A 11 -23.71 -0.66 -4.89
N TYR A 12 -22.55 -0.98 -5.44
CA TYR A 12 -21.34 -1.20 -4.64
C TYR A 12 -20.95 0.05 -3.82
N GLU A 13 -21.30 1.23 -4.34
CA GLU A 13 -21.18 2.51 -3.64
C GLU A 13 -22.18 2.64 -2.46
N HIS A 14 -23.39 2.08 -2.56
CA HIS A 14 -24.33 2.03 -1.43
C HIS A 14 -23.87 1.08 -0.31
N SER A 15 -23.01 0.09 -0.59
CA SER A 15 -22.27 -0.65 0.44
C SER A 15 -21.10 0.14 1.03
N GLY A 16 -20.93 1.40 0.61
CA GLY A 16 -19.92 2.33 1.09
C GLY A 16 -18.53 2.09 0.50
N VAL A 17 -18.44 1.49 -0.71
CA VAL A 17 -17.17 1.30 -1.42
C VAL A 17 -17.13 2.16 -2.69
N SER A 18 -16.21 3.12 -2.75
CA SER A 18 -16.08 4.01 -3.92
C SER A 18 -14.95 3.59 -4.88
N ILE A 19 -15.33 2.97 -6.00
CA ILE A 19 -14.39 2.63 -7.10
C ILE A 19 -13.73 3.90 -7.66
N ALA A 20 -14.46 5.01 -7.73
CA ALA A 20 -13.92 6.29 -8.20
C ALA A 20 -12.83 6.83 -7.26
N ALA A 21 -13.05 6.76 -5.94
CA ALA A 21 -12.07 7.18 -4.95
C ALA A 21 -10.81 6.32 -5.00
N GLY A 22 -10.95 4.99 -5.11
CA GLY A 22 -9.83 4.06 -5.28
C GLY A 22 -9.01 4.36 -6.54
N ASN A 23 -9.66 4.55 -7.69
CA ASN A 23 -8.97 4.92 -8.93
C ASN A 23 -8.26 6.28 -8.84
N ALA A 24 -8.85 7.24 -8.12
CA ALA A 24 -8.21 8.54 -7.88
C ALA A 24 -6.97 8.40 -6.99
N LEU A 25 -7.05 7.57 -5.95
CA LEU A 25 -5.91 7.28 -5.07
C LEU A 25 -4.77 6.63 -5.85
N VAL A 26 -5.05 5.58 -6.65
CA VAL A 26 -4.03 4.90 -7.47
C VAL A 26 -3.28 5.90 -8.36
N LYS A 27 -4.00 6.82 -9.01
CA LYS A 27 -3.37 7.88 -9.83
C LYS A 27 -2.50 8.82 -9.02
N ALA A 28 -2.92 9.18 -7.80
CA ALA A 28 -2.17 10.07 -6.92
C ALA A 28 -0.88 9.41 -6.40
N ILE A 29 -0.92 8.12 -6.07
CA ILE A 29 0.22 7.40 -5.49
C ILE A 29 1.18 6.78 -6.52
N ALA A 30 0.76 6.65 -7.79
CA ALA A 30 1.61 6.09 -8.84
C ALA A 30 3.00 6.75 -8.97
N PRO A 31 3.15 8.09 -8.90
CA PRO A 31 4.47 8.72 -8.88
C PRO A 31 5.31 8.38 -7.65
N LEU A 32 4.66 8.15 -6.50
CA LEU A 32 5.34 7.79 -5.25
C LEU A 32 5.95 6.39 -5.37
N ALA A 33 5.17 5.41 -5.85
CA ALA A 33 5.66 4.06 -6.11
C ALA A 33 6.77 4.06 -7.17
N LYS A 34 6.58 4.77 -8.28
CA LYS A 34 7.61 4.91 -9.32
C LYS A 34 8.93 5.49 -8.81
N SER A 35 8.88 6.36 -7.80
CA SER A 35 10.10 6.92 -7.18
C SER A 35 10.95 5.89 -6.43
N THR A 36 10.44 4.67 -6.22
CA THR A 36 11.12 3.56 -5.54
C THR A 36 11.71 2.53 -6.52
N ALA A 37 11.61 2.77 -7.83
CA ALA A 37 12.08 1.84 -8.86
C ALA A 37 13.57 1.49 -8.67
N ARG A 38 13.90 0.22 -8.95
CA ARG A 38 15.25 -0.33 -8.83
C ARG A 38 15.50 -1.37 -9.93
N PRO A 39 16.76 -1.78 -10.18
CA PRO A 39 17.03 -2.89 -11.10
C PRO A 39 16.18 -4.12 -10.76
N GLY A 40 15.52 -4.67 -11.77
CA GLY A 40 14.57 -5.77 -11.64
C GLY A 40 13.11 -5.34 -11.37
N ALA A 41 12.82 -4.07 -11.09
CA ALA A 41 11.47 -3.58 -10.77
C ALA A 41 11.24 -2.11 -11.18
N ASP A 42 10.40 -1.90 -12.19
CA ASP A 42 10.04 -0.54 -12.67
C ASP A 42 9.01 0.19 -11.77
N ALA A 43 8.39 -0.52 -10.82
CA ALA A 43 7.43 0.00 -9.84
C ALA A 43 6.22 0.77 -10.44
N ASP A 44 5.71 0.31 -11.60
CA ASP A 44 4.50 0.87 -12.21
C ASP A 44 3.23 0.25 -11.59
N LEU A 45 2.38 1.10 -11.00
CA LEU A 45 1.10 0.68 -10.41
C LEU A 45 -0.02 0.58 -11.46
N GLY A 46 -0.98 -0.32 -11.25
CA GLY A 46 -2.22 -0.43 -12.04
C GLY A 46 -2.41 -1.74 -12.83
N GLY A 47 -1.48 -2.68 -12.74
CA GLY A 47 -1.65 -4.06 -13.23
C GLY A 47 -2.22 -5.01 -12.16
N PHE A 48 -2.57 -6.24 -12.56
CA PHE A 48 -2.99 -7.31 -11.63
C PHE A 48 -1.89 -7.80 -10.68
N GLY A 49 -0.64 -7.40 -10.93
CA GLY A 49 0.54 -7.72 -10.13
C GLY A 49 1.80 -7.14 -10.77
N GLY A 50 2.87 -7.00 -9.98
CA GLY A 50 4.20 -6.61 -10.45
C GLY A 50 5.10 -7.82 -10.74
N PHE A 51 6.12 -7.65 -11.58
CA PHE A 51 7.15 -8.66 -11.87
C PHE A 51 8.53 -8.19 -11.41
N PHE A 52 9.27 -9.05 -10.72
CA PHE A 52 10.62 -8.75 -10.24
C PHE A 52 11.60 -9.65 -10.99
N ASP A 53 12.42 -9.06 -11.86
CA ASP A 53 13.44 -9.79 -12.59
C ASP A 53 14.73 -9.87 -11.76
N LEU A 54 14.90 -11.00 -11.06
CA LEU A 54 16.08 -11.29 -10.25
C LEU A 54 17.38 -11.28 -11.09
N LYS A 55 17.31 -11.71 -12.35
CA LYS A 55 18.47 -11.74 -13.24
C LYS A 55 18.85 -10.33 -13.66
N ALA A 56 17.87 -9.49 -14.02
CA ALA A 56 18.12 -8.07 -14.32
C ALA A 56 18.62 -7.29 -13.11
N ALA A 57 18.25 -7.72 -11.89
CA ALA A 57 18.79 -7.19 -10.63
C ALA A 57 20.20 -7.70 -10.28
N GLY A 58 20.75 -8.65 -11.05
CA GLY A 58 22.12 -9.15 -10.90
C GLY A 58 22.29 -10.38 -10.00
N TYR A 59 21.20 -11.01 -9.56
CA TYR A 59 21.28 -12.20 -8.72
C TYR A 59 21.56 -13.46 -9.53
N THR A 60 22.33 -14.38 -8.93
CA THR A 60 22.58 -15.73 -9.45
C THR A 60 22.20 -16.73 -8.38
N ASP A 61 21.21 -17.59 -8.68
CA ASP A 61 20.69 -18.62 -7.76
C ASP A 61 20.32 -18.09 -6.35
N PRO A 62 19.48 -17.03 -6.24
CA PRO A 62 19.16 -16.44 -4.95
C PRO A 62 18.16 -17.30 -4.16
N LEU A 63 18.28 -17.25 -2.83
CA LEU A 63 17.18 -17.61 -1.93
C LEU A 63 16.33 -16.39 -1.64
N LEU A 64 15.02 -16.57 -1.57
CA LEU A 64 14.07 -15.51 -1.24
C LEU A 64 13.63 -15.63 0.22
N VAL A 65 13.67 -14.50 0.91
CA VAL A 65 13.13 -14.35 2.28
C VAL A 65 11.99 -13.37 2.21
N ALA A 66 10.86 -13.72 2.83
CA ALA A 66 9.68 -12.89 2.92
C ALA A 66 9.34 -12.64 4.39
N ALA A 67 8.88 -11.44 4.69
CA ALA A 67 8.38 -11.04 6.00
C ALA A 67 7.13 -10.18 5.82
N ASN A 68 6.25 -10.21 6.81
CA ASN A 68 5.04 -9.42 6.85
C ASN A 68 4.80 -8.96 8.29
N ASP A 69 4.51 -7.68 8.46
CA ASP A 69 4.21 -7.11 9.78
C ASP A 69 3.21 -5.95 9.66
N GLY A 70 2.68 -5.52 10.78
CA GLY A 70 1.84 -4.34 10.91
C GLY A 70 2.47 -3.31 11.85
N VAL A 71 2.01 -2.07 11.76
CA VAL A 71 2.47 -0.99 12.65
C VAL A 71 1.96 -1.16 14.10
N GLY A 72 0.90 -1.96 14.29
CA GLY A 72 0.29 -2.20 15.58
C GLY A 72 -0.48 -0.99 16.13
N THR A 73 -0.59 -0.90 17.45
CA THR A 73 -1.43 0.11 18.13
C THR A 73 -0.94 1.54 17.96
N LYS A 74 0.28 1.77 17.47
CA LYS A 74 0.80 3.12 17.14
C LYS A 74 -0.07 3.83 16.10
N VAL A 75 -0.81 3.10 15.26
CA VAL A 75 -1.81 3.65 14.33
C VAL A 75 -2.84 4.52 15.06
N LYS A 76 -3.24 4.16 16.29
CA LYS A 76 -4.18 4.98 17.07
C LYS A 76 -3.64 6.37 17.35
N LEU A 77 -2.36 6.48 17.73
CA LEU A 77 -1.71 7.77 17.97
C LEU A 77 -1.59 8.59 16.68
N ALA A 78 -1.33 7.94 15.54
CA ALA A 78 -1.32 8.63 14.26
C ALA A 78 -2.70 9.23 13.91
N ILE A 79 -3.78 8.50 14.19
CA ILE A 79 -5.16 8.98 14.00
C ILE A 79 -5.50 10.11 14.97
N GLU A 80 -5.27 9.93 16.27
CA GLU A 80 -5.60 10.91 17.32
C GLU A 80 -4.90 12.27 17.15
N HIS A 81 -3.74 12.27 16.48
CA HIS A 81 -2.95 13.47 16.25
C HIS A 81 -2.92 13.95 14.80
N ASP A 82 -3.66 13.31 13.88
CA ASP A 82 -3.62 13.58 12.43
C ASP A 82 -2.19 13.57 11.85
N ARG A 83 -1.38 12.58 12.28
CA ARG A 83 0.04 12.41 11.90
C ARG A 83 0.28 11.13 11.12
N HIS A 84 -0.19 11.14 9.87
CA HIS A 84 -0.15 9.99 8.97
C HIS A 84 1.12 9.92 8.09
N ASP A 85 1.91 11.00 8.04
CA ASP A 85 3.06 11.19 7.13
C ASP A 85 4.27 10.29 7.45
N ARG A 86 4.35 9.75 8.67
CA ARG A 86 5.48 8.91 9.11
C ARG A 86 5.12 7.46 9.37
N ILE A 87 3.84 7.15 9.50
CA ILE A 87 3.38 5.81 9.90
C ILE A 87 3.72 4.76 8.84
N GLY A 88 3.78 5.16 7.56
CA GLY A 88 4.23 4.30 6.47
C GLY A 88 5.71 3.93 6.54
N ILE A 89 6.57 4.82 7.07
CA ILE A 89 7.99 4.51 7.28
C ILE A 89 8.12 3.46 8.39
N ASP A 90 7.35 3.61 9.47
CA ASP A 90 7.30 2.63 10.56
C ASP A 90 6.90 1.25 10.02
N LEU A 91 5.88 1.18 9.15
CA LEU A 91 5.43 -0.06 8.52
C LEU A 91 6.56 -0.75 7.75
N VAL A 92 7.27 -0.01 6.90
CA VAL A 92 8.37 -0.57 6.12
C VAL A 92 9.52 -1.03 7.02
N ALA A 93 9.86 -0.23 8.03
CA ALA A 93 10.93 -0.54 8.95
C ALA A 93 10.69 -1.83 9.75
N MET A 94 9.45 -2.12 10.16
CA MET A 94 9.10 -3.37 10.85
C MET A 94 9.46 -4.58 9.98
N CYS A 95 9.00 -4.61 8.73
CA CYS A 95 9.29 -5.73 7.83
C CYS A 95 10.78 -5.81 7.43
N VAL A 96 11.39 -4.68 7.05
CA VAL A 96 12.77 -4.66 6.53
C VAL A 96 13.77 -5.06 7.61
N ASN A 97 13.56 -4.65 8.86
CA ASN A 97 14.46 -4.99 9.95
C ASN A 97 14.48 -6.51 10.22
N ASP A 98 13.36 -7.20 10.04
CA ASP A 98 13.29 -8.67 10.17
C ASP A 98 13.98 -9.42 9.03
N LEU A 99 14.12 -8.79 7.86
CA LEU A 99 14.88 -9.36 6.73
C LEU A 99 16.39 -9.23 6.96
N ILE A 100 16.86 -8.04 7.33
CA ILE A 100 18.30 -7.76 7.41
C ILE A 100 19.01 -8.50 8.54
N VAL A 101 18.30 -8.91 9.60
CA VAL A 101 18.88 -9.72 10.69
C VAL A 101 19.36 -11.10 10.24
N GLN A 102 18.87 -11.59 9.10
CA GLN A 102 19.33 -12.82 8.45
C GLN A 102 20.29 -12.56 7.28
N GLY A 103 20.67 -11.30 7.04
CA GLY A 103 21.53 -10.88 5.94
C GLY A 103 20.82 -10.76 4.59
N ALA A 104 19.48 -10.73 4.55
CA ALA A 104 18.73 -10.55 3.31
C ALA A 104 18.74 -9.09 2.84
N GLU A 105 18.78 -8.88 1.53
CA GLU A 105 18.62 -7.56 0.91
C GLU A 105 17.13 -7.29 0.62
N PRO A 106 16.54 -6.17 1.07
CA PRO A 106 15.17 -5.81 0.74
C PRO A 106 15.00 -5.55 -0.76
N LEU A 107 14.10 -6.28 -1.43
CA LEU A 107 13.88 -6.17 -2.87
C LEU A 107 12.58 -5.41 -3.21
N LEU A 108 11.48 -5.86 -2.64
CA LEU A 108 10.13 -5.39 -2.95
C LEU A 108 9.30 -5.26 -1.68
N PHE A 109 8.34 -4.36 -1.70
CA PHE A 109 7.39 -4.11 -0.63
C PHE A 109 5.98 -4.06 -1.19
N LEU A 110 5.04 -4.70 -0.49
CA LEU A 110 3.61 -4.70 -0.81
C LEU A 110 2.86 -4.21 0.42
N ASP A 111 1.87 -3.34 0.24
CA ASP A 111 1.05 -2.83 1.34
C ASP A 111 -0.42 -3.24 1.24
N TYR A 112 -1.11 -3.23 2.38
CA TYR A 112 -2.54 -3.43 2.48
C TYR A 112 -3.13 -2.34 3.37
N PHE A 113 -3.91 -1.43 2.79
CA PHE A 113 -4.55 -0.33 3.47
C PHE A 113 -6.04 -0.63 3.67
N ALA A 114 -6.48 -0.69 4.93
CA ALA A 114 -7.89 -0.89 5.27
C ALA A 114 -8.45 0.30 6.04
N THR A 115 -9.68 0.68 5.72
CA THR A 115 -10.38 1.79 6.38
C THR A 115 -11.89 1.57 6.35
N GLY A 116 -12.61 2.18 7.30
CA GLY A 116 -14.08 2.20 7.29
C GLY A 116 -14.64 3.10 6.19
N LYS A 117 -13.95 4.22 5.93
CA LYS A 117 -14.23 5.12 4.82
C LYS A 117 -12.92 5.65 4.24
N LEU A 118 -12.79 5.65 2.93
CA LEU A 118 -11.59 6.11 2.27
C LEU A 118 -11.52 7.64 2.26
N ASP A 119 -10.50 8.16 2.96
CA ASP A 119 -10.03 9.53 2.81
C ASP A 119 -8.74 9.50 1.99
N ASN A 120 -8.83 9.93 0.73
CA ASN A 120 -7.70 9.91 -0.19
C ASN A 120 -6.53 10.77 0.31
N GLY A 121 -6.79 11.87 1.03
CA GLY A 121 -5.73 12.73 1.57
C GLY A 121 -4.96 12.04 2.69
N VAL A 122 -5.63 11.28 3.55
CA VAL A 122 -4.98 10.46 4.58
C VAL A 122 -4.22 9.31 3.93
N ALA A 123 -4.87 8.57 3.03
CA ALA A 123 -4.27 7.42 2.36
C ALA A 123 -3.00 7.81 1.58
N GLU A 124 -3.04 8.92 0.85
CA GLU A 124 -1.86 9.45 0.13
C GLU A 124 -0.71 9.78 1.09
N ARG A 125 -0.98 10.39 2.26
CA ARG A 125 0.06 10.66 3.27
C ARG A 125 0.69 9.38 3.81
N VAL A 126 -0.11 8.34 4.04
CA VAL A 126 0.39 7.03 4.49
C VAL A 126 1.27 6.39 3.42
N VAL A 127 0.79 6.32 2.17
CA VAL A 127 1.53 5.71 1.06
C VAL A 127 2.80 6.50 0.72
N ALA A 128 2.80 7.83 0.85
CA ALA A 128 4.01 8.64 0.75
C ALA A 128 5.06 8.24 1.80
N GLY A 129 4.63 7.97 3.04
CA GLY A 129 5.49 7.42 4.08
C GLY A 129 6.03 6.02 3.74
N ILE A 130 5.21 5.15 3.16
CA ILE A 130 5.64 3.82 2.70
C ILE A 130 6.69 3.96 1.59
N ALA A 131 6.45 4.80 0.59
CA ALA A 131 7.40 5.05 -0.49
C ALA A 131 8.73 5.63 0.03
N GLU A 132 8.69 6.54 1.02
CA GLU A 132 9.89 7.01 1.73
C GLU A 132 10.63 5.88 2.42
N GLY A 133 9.93 5.05 3.20
CA GLY A 133 10.52 3.88 3.85
C GLY A 133 11.17 2.92 2.84
N CYS A 134 10.51 2.67 1.71
CA CYS A 134 11.02 1.81 0.64
C CYS A 134 12.31 2.37 0.03
N ARG A 135 12.37 3.68 -0.25
CA ARG A 135 13.60 4.32 -0.72
C ARG A 135 14.72 4.28 0.30
N MET A 136 14.42 4.50 1.58
CA MET A 136 15.42 4.37 2.65
C MET A 136 15.98 2.94 2.73
N ALA A 137 15.12 1.93 2.54
CA ALA A 137 15.48 0.52 2.55
C ALA A 137 16.10 0.00 1.23
N GLY A 138 16.01 0.77 0.14
CA GLY A 138 16.46 0.34 -1.18
C GLY A 138 15.56 -0.70 -1.86
N CYS A 139 14.29 -0.81 -1.47
CA CYS A 139 13.31 -1.70 -2.10
C CYS A 139 12.29 -0.94 -2.94
N ALA A 140 11.67 -1.63 -3.89
CA ALA A 140 10.57 -1.08 -4.69
C ALA A 140 9.22 -1.27 -4.00
N LEU A 141 8.44 -0.20 -3.87
CA LEU A 141 7.01 -0.27 -3.58
C LEU A 141 6.30 -0.84 -4.81
N PHE A 142 5.94 -2.11 -4.71
CA PHE A 142 5.67 -2.98 -5.84
C PHE A 142 4.18 -3.08 -6.18
N GLY A 143 3.35 -2.64 -5.26
CA GLY A 143 1.91 -2.72 -5.34
C GLY A 143 1.30 -2.65 -3.95
N GLY A 144 -0.02 -2.58 -3.91
CA GLY A 144 -0.77 -2.65 -2.67
C GLY A 144 -2.25 -2.75 -2.96
N GLU A 145 -3.02 -2.96 -1.90
CA GLU A 145 -4.49 -3.04 -1.97
C GLU A 145 -5.12 -2.00 -1.03
N THR A 146 -6.25 -1.42 -1.45
CA THR A 146 -7.02 -0.47 -0.64
C THR A 146 -8.44 -0.98 -0.45
N ALA A 147 -8.77 -1.36 0.78
CA ALA A 147 -10.07 -1.92 1.14
C ALA A 147 -10.89 -0.93 1.99
N GLU A 148 -12.06 -0.57 1.49
CA GLU A 148 -13.08 0.19 2.22
C GLU A 148 -14.10 -0.80 2.81
N MET A 149 -14.18 -0.90 4.14
CA MET A 149 -15.03 -1.86 4.86
C MET A 149 -15.86 -1.16 5.95
N PRO A 150 -16.91 -0.41 5.57
CA PRO A 150 -17.75 0.30 6.53
C PRO A 150 -18.37 -0.65 7.55
N GLY A 151 -18.31 -0.28 8.83
CA GLY A 151 -18.88 -1.06 9.93
C GLY A 151 -17.97 -2.16 10.48
N MET A 152 -16.85 -2.46 9.80
CA MET A 152 -15.75 -3.22 10.40
C MET A 152 -14.73 -2.30 11.07
N TYR A 153 -14.39 -1.19 10.39
CA TYR A 153 -13.48 -0.15 10.85
C TYR A 153 -14.20 1.17 11.10
#